data_AF-A0A5K1HPI1-F1
#
_entry.id   AF-A0A5K1HPI1-F1
#
_cell.length_a   1.000
_cell.length_b   1.000
_cell.length_c   1.000
_cell.angle_alpha   90.00
_cell.angle_beta   90.00
_cell.angle_gamma   90.00
#
_symmetry.space_group_name_H-M   'P 1'
#
loop_
_entity.id
_entity.type
_entity.pdbx_description
1 polymer ?
#
loop_
_entity_poly.entity_id
_entity_poly.type
_entity_poly.pdbx_seq_one_letter_code
_entity_poly.pdbx_strand_id
1 'polypeptide(L)'
;KYSEIVFPILSPDPATKKEVHFLKYPIYVGGNRGRGQIYPDGSKSNNTVYNASAAGIVSKIVRKEKKGGYEITISDASNGHETVDIIPPGPELLVSEGEYIKLDQPLTSNPNVGGFGQGDAEIVLQDPLRIQGLLFFLASVILAQIFLVLKKKQFEKVQLAEMNF
;
A
#
# COMPACT_ATOMS: atom_id res chain seq x y z
N LYS A 1 13.69 -15.59 -1.70
CA LYS A 1 13.61 -16.36 -0.44
C LYS A 1 12.46 -15.88 0.44
N TYR A 2 12.28 -14.58 0.67
CA TYR A 2 11.14 -14.04 1.44
C TYR A 2 10.22 -13.21 0.55
N SER A 3 9.28 -13.88 -0.12
CA SER A 3 8.12 -13.23 -0.76
C SER A 3 6.98 -13.00 0.24
N GLU A 4 6.98 -13.78 1.33
CA GLU A 4 6.03 -13.72 2.43
C GLU A 4 6.79 -13.73 3.75
N ILE A 5 6.31 -12.98 4.72
CA ILE A 5 6.88 -12.88 6.07
C ILE A 5 5.76 -13.18 7.06
N VAL A 6 6.01 -14.13 7.97
CA VAL A 6 5.05 -14.51 9.00
C VAL A 6 5.44 -13.86 10.32
N PHE A 7 4.50 -13.14 10.93
CA PHE A 7 4.69 -12.48 12.22
C PHE A 7 3.94 -13.24 13.31
N PRO A 8 4.63 -13.85 14.28
CA PRO A 8 3.97 -14.41 15.46
C PRO A 8 3.60 -13.28 16.44
N ILE A 9 2.31 -12.95 16.52
CA ILE A 9 1.80 -11.87 17.38
C ILE A 9 0.97 -12.49 18.51
N LEU A 10 1.22 -12.06 19.75
CA LEU A 10 0.44 -12.45 20.92
C LEU A 10 -0.61 -11.36 21.23
N SER A 11 -1.88 -11.75 21.33
CA SER A 11 -2.95 -10.84 21.71
C SER A 11 -2.83 -10.41 23.19
N PRO A 12 -3.16 -9.15 23.52
CA PRO A 12 -3.25 -8.70 24.92
C PRO A 12 -4.47 -9.32 25.63
N ASP A 13 -4.44 -9.29 26.96
CA ASP A 13 -5.53 -9.74 27.82
C ASP A 13 -6.19 -8.54 28.55
N PRO A 14 -7.45 -8.20 28.22
CA PRO A 14 -8.22 -7.15 28.91
C PRO A 14 -8.47 -7.38 30.40
N ALA A 15 -8.42 -8.63 30.89
CA ALA A 15 -8.63 -8.92 32.32
C ALA A 15 -7.47 -8.41 33.18
N THR A 16 -6.26 -8.43 32.63
CA THR A 16 -5.04 -7.97 33.30
C THR A 16 -4.66 -6.54 32.92
N LYS A 17 -4.99 -6.09 31.70
CA LYS A 17 -4.67 -4.75 31.18
C LYS A 17 -5.93 -3.91 30.97
N LYS A 18 -6.18 -2.96 31.88
CA LYS A 18 -7.39 -2.12 31.88
C LYS A 18 -7.52 -1.16 30.69
N GLU A 19 -6.41 -0.86 30.01
CA GLU A 19 -6.38 0.01 28.82
C GLU A 19 -6.79 -0.72 27.54
N VAL A 20 -6.91 -2.05 27.59
CA VAL A 20 -7.28 -2.89 26.44
C VAL A 20 -8.73 -3.32 26.60
N HIS A 21 -9.48 -3.29 25.50
CA HIS A 21 -10.90 -3.62 25.48
C HIS A 21 -11.22 -4.61 24.37
N PHE A 22 -12.28 -5.41 24.54
CA PHE A 22 -12.76 -6.32 23.49
C PHE A 22 -13.46 -5.54 22.37
N LEU A 23 -12.66 -5.14 21.37
CA LEU A 23 -13.04 -4.32 20.23
C LEU A 23 -12.44 -4.86 18.93
N LYS A 24 -12.85 -4.25 17.82
CA LYS A 24 -12.20 -4.40 16.52
C LYS A 24 -11.07 -3.37 16.42
N TYR A 25 -9.85 -3.85 16.19
CA TYR A 25 -8.63 -3.04 16.10
C TYR A 25 -8.08 -3.03 14.67
N PRO A 26 -7.56 -1.88 14.18
CA PRO A 26 -6.87 -1.83 12.91
C PRO A 26 -5.43 -2.38 13.02
N ILE A 27 -4.94 -2.95 11.92
CA ILE A 27 -3.56 -3.35 11.70
C ILE A 27 -3.10 -2.68 10.41
N TYR A 28 -2.05 -1.87 10.52
CA TYR A 28 -1.44 -1.18 9.38
C TYR A 28 -0.13 -1.86 9.01
N VAL A 29 0.07 -2.15 7.73
CA VAL A 29 1.30 -2.75 7.24
C VAL A 29 1.85 -1.98 6.04
N GLY A 30 3.17 -1.83 6.01
CA GLY A 30 3.90 -1.27 4.87
C GLY A 30 4.97 -2.26 4.42
N GLY A 31 5.06 -2.47 3.11
CA GLY A 31 6.04 -3.37 2.50
C GLY A 31 6.75 -2.69 1.35
N ASN A 32 8.08 -2.79 1.31
CA ASN A 32 8.89 -2.33 0.18
C ASN A 32 9.64 -3.49 -0.44
N ARG A 33 9.70 -3.53 -1.77
CA ARG A 33 10.62 -4.38 -2.52
C ARG A 33 11.40 -3.54 -3.52
N GLY A 34 12.73 -3.67 -3.51
CA GLY A 34 13.64 -2.90 -4.35
C GLY A 34 14.34 -1.78 -3.57
N ARG A 35 15.20 -1.04 -4.27
CA ARG A 35 15.99 0.06 -3.68
C ARG A 35 15.21 1.36 -3.72
N GLY A 36 15.38 2.20 -2.69
CA GLY A 36 14.78 3.53 -2.64
C GLY A 36 15.41 4.51 -3.63
N GLN A 37 14.74 5.64 -3.83
CA GLN A 37 15.13 6.67 -4.81
C GLN A 37 16.01 7.77 -4.19
N ILE A 38 15.86 8.04 -2.89
CA ILE A 38 16.45 9.17 -2.18
C ILE A 38 17.14 8.66 -0.90
N TYR A 39 18.31 9.20 -0.60
CA TYR A 39 19.03 8.94 0.65
C TYR A 39 18.59 9.89 1.77
N PRO A 40 18.83 9.57 3.05
CA PRO A 40 18.44 10.44 4.17
C PRO A 40 19.02 11.85 4.15
N ASP A 41 20.13 12.07 3.43
CA ASP A 41 20.74 13.39 3.21
C ASP A 41 20.05 14.21 2.10
N GLY A 42 19.01 13.66 1.47
CA GLY A 42 18.27 14.26 0.37
C GLY A 42 18.86 14.00 -1.01
N SER A 43 20.04 13.36 -1.11
CA SER A 43 20.65 13.06 -2.40
C SER A 43 19.90 11.96 -3.16
N LYS A 44 19.86 12.08 -4.49
CA LYS A 44 19.26 11.06 -5.37
C LYS A 44 20.18 9.84 -5.47
N SER A 45 19.58 8.65 -5.40
CA SER A 45 20.25 7.40 -5.73
C SER A 45 20.31 7.17 -7.24
N ASN A 46 21.07 6.17 -7.68
CA ASN A 46 21.06 5.72 -9.07
C ASN A 46 19.82 4.90 -9.48
N ASN A 47 18.80 4.76 -8.62
CA ASN A 47 17.55 4.04 -8.93
C ASN A 47 16.37 5.02 -9.12
N THR A 48 16.62 6.14 -9.79
CA THR A 48 15.62 7.19 -10.07
C THR A 48 15.94 7.88 -11.39
N VAL A 49 15.02 8.74 -11.83
CA VAL A 49 15.18 9.55 -13.04
C VAL A 49 16.01 10.80 -12.74
N TYR A 50 16.95 11.11 -13.63
CA TYR A 50 17.70 12.36 -13.63
C TYR A 50 17.11 13.30 -14.68
N ASN A 51 16.79 14.52 -14.24
CA ASN A 51 16.17 15.56 -15.06
C ASN A 51 17.20 16.65 -15.36
N ALA A 52 16.97 17.38 -16.46
CA ALA A 52 17.77 18.52 -16.87
C ALA A 52 17.68 19.67 -15.86
N SER A 53 18.83 20.15 -15.38
CA SER A 53 18.92 21.29 -14.47
C SER A 53 18.66 22.65 -15.15
N ALA A 54 18.76 22.71 -16.47
CA ALA A 54 18.52 23.91 -17.27
C ALA A 54 17.89 23.55 -18.64
N ALA A 55 17.23 24.52 -19.26
CA ALA A 55 16.81 24.41 -20.65
C ALA A 55 17.97 24.81 -21.59
N GLY A 56 18.10 24.16 -22.74
CA GLY A 56 19.17 24.46 -23.69
C GLY A 56 19.42 23.33 -24.68
N ILE A 57 20.55 23.43 -25.39
CA ILE A 57 21.02 22.38 -26.31
C ILE A 57 22.03 21.51 -25.57
N VAL A 58 21.91 20.19 -25.73
CA VAL A 58 22.91 19.23 -25.21
C VAL A 58 24.18 19.36 -26.04
N SER A 59 25.22 19.99 -25.49
CA SER A 59 26.45 20.27 -26.22
C SER A 59 27.41 19.07 -26.23
N LYS A 60 27.45 18.29 -25.15
CA LYS A 60 28.35 17.15 -25.00
C LYS A 60 27.85 16.13 -24.00
N ILE A 61 28.03 14.85 -24.32
CA ILE A 61 27.77 13.72 -23.42
C ILE A 61 29.06 12.91 -23.25
N VAL A 62 29.64 12.92 -22.05
CA VAL A 62 30.85 12.16 -21.72
C VAL A 62 30.51 10.97 -20.83
N ARG A 63 30.86 9.75 -21.27
CA ARG A 63 30.73 8.55 -20.45
C ARG A 63 31.95 8.38 -19.54
N LYS A 64 31.74 8.21 -18.23
CA LYS A 64 32.84 8.02 -17.26
C LYS A 64 33.36 6.58 -17.30
N GLU A 65 34.63 6.40 -17.68
CA GLU A 65 35.21 5.07 -17.99
C GLU A 65 35.28 4.10 -16.80
N LYS A 66 35.72 4.55 -15.60
CA LYS A 66 36.01 3.63 -14.48
C LYS A 66 34.82 3.27 -13.58
N LYS A 67 33.81 4.14 -13.49
CA LYS A 67 32.63 3.95 -12.61
C LYS A 67 31.32 3.85 -13.38
N GLY A 68 31.34 4.04 -14.71
CA GLY A 68 30.13 4.25 -15.49
C GLY A 68 29.44 5.59 -15.16
N GLY A 69 28.32 5.86 -15.82
CA GLY A 69 27.59 7.13 -15.72
C GLY A 69 27.95 8.14 -16.81
N TYR A 70 27.27 9.27 -16.78
CA TYR A 70 27.32 10.30 -17.80
C TYR A 70 27.57 11.67 -17.18
N GLU A 71 28.27 12.51 -17.92
CA GLU A 71 28.39 13.95 -17.67
C GLU A 71 27.83 14.65 -18.89
N ILE A 72 26.78 15.44 -18.69
CA ILE A 72 26.02 16.08 -19.76
C ILE A 72 26.20 17.57 -19.61
N THR A 73 26.74 18.19 -20.64
CA THR A 73 26.86 19.64 -20.72
C THR A 73 25.67 20.19 -21.50
N ILE A 74 24.94 21.11 -20.87
CA ILE A 74 23.76 21.78 -21.44
C ILE A 74 24.13 23.24 -21.63
N SER A 75 24.14 23.70 -22.87
CA SER A 75 24.38 25.10 -23.22
C SER A 75 23.04 25.83 -23.35
N ASP A 76 22.81 26.83 -22.51
CA ASP A 76 21.63 27.68 -22.59
C ASP A 76 21.73 28.57 -23.83
N ALA A 77 20.71 28.48 -24.69
CA ALA A 77 20.65 29.18 -25.97
C ALA A 77 20.52 30.71 -25.84
N SER A 78 20.14 31.22 -24.67
CA SER A 78 19.84 32.63 -24.45
C SER A 78 20.99 33.45 -23.86
N ASN A 79 21.85 32.83 -23.06
CA ASN A 79 22.91 33.51 -22.30
C ASN A 79 24.29 32.84 -22.43
N GLY A 80 24.38 31.70 -23.13
CA GLY A 80 25.63 30.96 -23.34
C GLY A 80 26.20 30.31 -22.09
N HIS A 81 25.43 30.25 -20.99
CA HIS A 81 25.85 29.58 -19.77
C HIS A 81 25.81 28.06 -19.96
N GLU A 82 26.87 27.38 -19.52
CA GLU A 82 26.93 25.92 -19.56
C GLU A 82 26.62 25.36 -18.16
N THR A 83 25.68 24.43 -18.11
CA THR A 83 25.36 23.69 -16.89
C THR A 83 25.75 22.22 -17.08
N VAL A 84 26.34 21.63 -16.05
CA VAL A 84 26.84 20.25 -16.09
C VAL A 84 25.99 19.36 -15.19
N ASP A 85 25.27 18.42 -15.80
CA ASP A 85 24.50 17.41 -15.11
C ASP A 85 25.29 16.10 -15.00
N ILE A 86 25.47 15.64 -13.76
CA ILE A 86 26.20 14.41 -13.45
C ILE A 86 25.20 13.29 -13.15
N ILE A 87 25.24 12.23 -13.95
CA ILE A 87 24.36 11.07 -13.82
C ILE A 87 25.21 9.85 -13.40
N PRO A 88 24.88 9.19 -12.28
CA PRO A 88 25.59 7.99 -11.85
C PRO A 88 25.29 6.79 -12.76
N PRO A 89 26.06 5.69 -12.65
CA PRO A 89 25.77 4.46 -13.38
C PRO A 89 24.41 3.85 -12.97
N GLY A 90 23.61 3.43 -13.96
CA GLY A 90 22.37 2.70 -13.75
C GLY A 90 21.27 3.09 -14.74
N PRO A 91 20.78 4.34 -14.69
CA PRO A 91 19.77 4.82 -15.63
C PRO A 91 20.31 4.88 -17.07
N GLU A 92 19.48 4.51 -18.04
CA GLU A 92 19.83 4.62 -19.47
C GLU A 92 19.53 6.03 -19.98
N LEU A 93 20.37 6.55 -20.86
CA LEU A 93 20.20 7.89 -21.41
C LEU A 93 19.16 7.90 -22.53
N LEU A 94 18.27 8.91 -22.54
CA LEU A 94 17.22 9.07 -23.55
C LEU A 94 17.50 10.20 -24.55
N VAL A 95 18.44 11.10 -24.23
CA VAL A 95 18.76 12.28 -25.04
C VAL A 95 20.05 12.08 -25.83
N SER A 96 20.16 12.79 -26.95
CA SER A 96 21.35 12.78 -27.82
C SER A 96 22.05 14.15 -27.86
N GLU A 97 23.32 14.17 -28.26
CA GLU A 97 24.04 15.43 -28.51
C GLU A 97 23.35 16.23 -29.63
N GLY A 98 23.25 17.55 -29.46
CA GLY A 98 22.56 18.46 -30.38
C GLY A 98 21.04 18.57 -30.16
N GLU A 99 20.47 17.79 -29.25
CA GLU A 99 19.04 17.87 -28.91
C GLU A 99 18.74 19.09 -28.04
N TYR A 100 17.60 19.76 -28.30
CA TYR A 100 17.09 20.81 -27.43
C TYR A 100 16.22 20.22 -26.32
N ILE A 101 16.54 20.52 -25.07
CA ILE A 101 15.86 20.03 -23.87
C ILE A 101 15.29 21.18 -23.04
N LYS A 102 14.19 20.93 -22.35
CA LYS A 102 13.55 21.87 -21.43
C LYS A 102 14.04 21.67 -20.00
N LEU A 103 13.89 22.70 -19.17
CA LEU A 103 14.08 22.57 -17.72
C LEU A 103 13.20 21.43 -17.19
N ASP A 104 13.77 20.61 -16.29
CA ASP A 104 13.14 19.44 -15.68
C ASP A 104 12.74 18.31 -16.65
N GLN A 105 13.14 18.38 -17.93
CA GLN A 105 12.94 17.28 -18.87
C GLN A 105 13.76 16.05 -18.42
N PRO A 106 13.19 14.84 -18.43
CA PRO A 106 13.93 13.63 -18.07
C PRO A 106 15.05 13.36 -19.08
N LEU A 107 16.28 13.25 -18.58
CA LEU A 107 17.46 12.89 -19.37
C LEU A 107 17.61 11.37 -19.47
N THR A 108 17.09 10.63 -18.49
CA THR A 108 17.25 9.18 -18.38
C THR A 108 15.93 8.44 -18.30
N SER A 109 15.95 7.15 -18.62
CA SER A 109 14.87 6.22 -18.31
C SER A 109 14.75 6.01 -16.80
N ASN A 110 13.62 5.45 -16.35
CA ASN A 110 13.43 5.08 -14.96
C ASN A 110 13.87 3.62 -14.74
N PRO A 111 15.00 3.36 -14.07
CA PRO A 111 15.46 1.99 -13.82
C PRO A 111 14.68 1.28 -12.71
N ASN A 112 13.82 1.99 -11.97
CA ASN A 112 13.14 1.43 -10.81
C ASN A 112 12.06 0.42 -11.22
N VAL A 113 12.28 -0.84 -10.84
CA VAL A 113 11.31 -1.95 -10.94
C VAL A 113 10.79 -2.40 -9.56
N GLY A 114 11.11 -1.64 -8.53
CA GLY A 114 10.62 -1.85 -7.16
C GLY A 114 9.36 -1.05 -6.86
N GLY A 115 8.93 -1.10 -5.60
CA GLY A 115 7.78 -0.34 -5.13
C GLY A 115 7.53 -0.51 -3.64
N PHE A 116 6.85 0.48 -3.08
CA PHE A 116 6.31 0.46 -1.73
C PHE A 116 4.78 0.32 -1.81
N GLY A 117 4.22 -0.55 -0.99
CA GLY A 117 2.78 -0.76 -0.85
C GLY A 117 2.36 -0.69 0.60
N GLN A 118 1.14 -0.22 0.82
CA GLN A 118 0.49 -0.17 2.13
C GLN A 118 -0.76 -1.03 2.11
N GLY A 119 -1.10 -1.60 3.25
CA GLY A 119 -2.30 -2.40 3.43
C GLY A 119 -2.84 -2.27 4.84
N ASP A 120 -4.16 -2.26 4.92
CA ASP A 120 -4.90 -2.16 6.16
C ASP A 120 -5.67 -3.46 6.37
N ALA A 121 -5.68 -3.94 7.60
CA ALA A 121 -6.48 -5.07 8.04
C ALA A 121 -7.13 -4.75 9.38
N GLU A 122 -8.08 -5.57 9.80
CA GLU A 122 -8.71 -5.42 11.10
C GLU A 122 -8.74 -6.77 11.80
N ILE A 123 -8.62 -6.74 13.12
CA ILE A 123 -8.70 -7.92 13.98
C ILE A 123 -9.71 -7.67 15.10
N VAL A 124 -10.55 -8.67 15.37
CA VAL A 124 -11.49 -8.59 16.50
C VAL A 124 -10.87 -9.28 17.71
N LEU A 125 -10.61 -8.51 18.77
CA LEU A 125 -10.28 -9.06 20.07
C LEU A 125 -11.59 -9.50 20.73
N GLN A 126 -11.86 -10.80 20.73
CA GLN A 126 -13.15 -11.35 21.16
C GLN A 126 -13.11 -11.94 22.57
N ASP A 127 -14.20 -11.74 23.31
CA ASP A 127 -14.48 -12.44 24.57
C ASP A 127 -15.30 -13.71 24.30
N PRO A 128 -14.81 -14.91 24.66
CA PRO A 128 -15.56 -16.15 24.51
C PRO A 128 -16.95 -16.12 25.15
N LEU A 129 -17.14 -15.39 26.26
CA LEU A 129 -18.44 -15.31 26.95
C LEU A 129 -19.51 -14.61 26.09
N ARG A 130 -19.12 -13.64 25.27
CA ARG A 130 -20.04 -12.97 24.33
C ARG A 130 -20.58 -13.95 23.30
N ILE A 131 -19.73 -14.84 22.79
CA ILE A 131 -20.13 -15.86 21.82
C ILE A 131 -21.02 -16.92 22.47
N GLN A 132 -20.70 -17.36 23.69
CA GLN A 132 -21.54 -18.30 24.44
C GLN A 132 -22.94 -17.72 24.70
N GLY A 133 -23.03 -16.47 25.14
CA GLY A 133 -24.30 -15.77 25.31
C GLY A 133 -25.09 -15.64 24.01
N LEU A 134 -24.41 -15.30 22.91
CA LEU A 134 -25.02 -15.24 21.58
C LEU A 134 -25.61 -16.59 21.15
N LEU A 135 -24.88 -17.69 21.35
CA LEU A 135 -25.37 -19.03 20.98
C LEU A 135 -26.62 -19.43 21.77
N PHE A 136 -26.66 -19.14 23.07
CA PHE A 136 -27.84 -19.39 23.89
C PHE A 136 -29.05 -18.56 23.42
N PHE A 137 -28.82 -17.28 23.09
CA PHE A 137 -29.85 -16.42 22.55
C PHE A 137 -30.39 -16.92 21.20
N LEU A 138 -29.51 -17.36 20.29
CA LEU A 138 -29.95 -17.93 19.00
C LEU A 138 -30.77 -19.20 19.20
N ALA A 139 -30.37 -20.07 20.14
CA ALA A 139 -31.13 -21.27 20.47
C ALA A 139 -32.53 -20.94 21.02
N SER A 140 -32.65 -19.92 21.88
CA SER A 140 -33.95 -19.49 22.41
C SER A 140 -34.85 -18.89 21.34
N VAL A 141 -34.28 -18.13 20.40
CA VAL A 141 -35.01 -17.60 19.23
C VAL A 141 -35.54 -18.72 18.35
N ILE A 142 -34.71 -19.72 18.03
CA ILE A 142 -35.14 -20.89 17.25
C ILE A 142 -36.29 -21.63 17.96
N LEU A 143 -36.16 -21.85 19.27
CA LEU A 143 -37.19 -22.51 20.06
C LEU A 143 -38.51 -21.74 20.05
N ALA A 144 -38.46 -20.41 20.20
CA ALA A 144 -39.64 -19.55 20.14
C ALA A 144 -40.30 -19.60 18.76
N GLN A 145 -39.51 -19.55 17.67
CA GLN A 145 -40.03 -19.67 16.31
C GLN A 145 -40.77 -21.00 16.09
N ILE A 146 -40.19 -22.11 16.54
CA ILE A 146 -40.83 -23.44 16.48
C ILE A 146 -42.17 -23.42 17.22
N PHE A 147 -42.20 -22.92 18.46
CA PHE A 147 -43.44 -22.90 19.24
C PHE A 147 -44.52 -22.01 18.63
N LEU A 148 -44.16 -20.85 18.07
CA LEU A 148 -45.13 -19.99 17.39
C LEU A 148 -45.76 -20.68 16.17
N VAL A 149 -44.96 -21.37 15.35
CA VAL A 149 -45.46 -22.12 14.20
C VAL A 149 -46.35 -23.28 14.64
N LEU A 150 -45.93 -24.06 15.64
CA LEU A 150 -46.72 -25.17 16.17
C LEU A 150 -48.05 -24.66 16.76
N LYS A 151 -48.03 -23.56 17.51
CA LYS A 151 -49.23 -22.97 18.09
C LYS A 151 -50.18 -22.45 17.01
N LYS A 152 -49.66 -21.80 15.97
CA LYS A 152 -50.46 -21.39 14.80
C LYS A 152 -51.12 -22.59 14.15
N LYS A 153 -50.37 -23.66 13.87
CA LYS A 153 -50.90 -24.91 13.29
C LYS A 153 -51.93 -25.59 14.17
N GLN A 154 -51.78 -25.53 15.49
CA GLN A 154 -52.79 -26.01 16.43
C GLN A 154 -54.08 -25.18 16.31
N PHE A 155 -54.00 -23.85 16.25
CA PHE A 155 -55.17 -22.97 16.18
C PHE A 155 -55.90 -23.09 14.83
N GLU A 156 -55.16 -23.20 13.72
CA GLU A 156 -55.75 -23.45 12.38
C GLU A 156 -56.66 -24.70 12.39
N LYS A 157 -56.33 -25.75 13.16
CA LYS A 157 -57.19 -26.94 13.30
C LYS A 157 -58.51 -26.64 14.01
N VAL A 158 -58.50 -25.76 15.01
CA VAL A 158 -59.71 -25.36 15.74
C VAL A 158 -60.62 -24.52 14.84
N GLN A 159 -60.06 -23.52 14.15
CA GLN A 159 -60.81 -22.70 13.19
C GLN A 159 -61.46 -23.55 12.09
N LEU A 160 -60.76 -24.56 11.58
CA LEU A 160 -61.32 -25.52 10.61
C LEU A 160 -62.49 -26.33 11.17
N ALA A 161 -62.44 -26.72 12.45
CA ALA A 161 -63.52 -27.48 13.09
C ALA A 161 -64.76 -26.61 13.38
N GLU A 162 -64.55 -25.34 13.74
CA GLU A 162 -65.63 -24.40 14.08
C GLU A 162 -66.22 -23.68 12.85
N MET A 163 -65.57 -23.78 11.68
CA MET A 163 -65.89 -23.07 10.42
C MET A 163 -66.14 -21.56 10.60
N ASN A 164 -65.64 -20.98 11.69
CA ASN A 164 -65.64 -19.56 11.99
C ASN A 164 -64.18 -19.10 12.08
N PHE A 165 -63.86 -18.08 11.30
CA PHE A 165 -62.50 -17.59 11.09
C PHE A 165 -62.18 -16.37 11.94
#